data_AF-A0A1B6KGM3-F1
#
_entry.id   AF-A0A1B6KGM3-F1
#
_cell.length_a   1.000
_cell.length_b   1.000
_cell.length_c   1.000
_cell.angle_alpha   90.00
_cell.angle_beta   90.00
_cell.angle_gamma   90.00
#
_symmetry.space_group_name_H-M   'P 1'
#
loop_
_entity.id
_entity.type
_entity.pdbx_description
1 polymer ?
#
loop_
_entity_poly.entity_id
_entity_poly.type
_entity_poly.pdbx_seq_one_letter_code
_entity_poly.pdbx_strand_id
1 'polypeptide(L)'
;CLVDKIGRLNTIRAAALPYIVGWLCIAVATGASSLMVGRLLTAFSMGLACIPAVVYITEVARPDYRGALICTSITLASLGSLVTYAMNTFIYWRTICWISMSYCILPLLMM
;
A
#
# COMPACT_ATOMS: atom_id res chain seq x y z
N CYS A 1 -9.23 13.65 -12.82
CA CYS A 1 -9.79 14.94 -12.29
C CYS A 1 -9.18 15.50 -10.99
N LEU A 2 -8.67 14.73 -10.03
CA LEU A 2 -7.74 15.24 -8.98
C LEU A 2 -6.31 14.73 -9.17
N VAL A 3 -6.19 13.48 -9.63
CA VAL A 3 -4.92 12.81 -9.99
C VAL A 3 -4.19 13.51 -11.17
N ASP A 4 -4.92 14.08 -12.13
CA ASP A 4 -4.35 14.83 -13.27
C ASP A 4 -3.71 16.17 -12.88
N LYS A 5 -4.21 16.83 -11.83
CA LYS A 5 -3.79 18.20 -11.49
C LYS A 5 -2.61 18.27 -10.52
N ILE A 6 -2.40 17.21 -9.74
CA ILE A 6 -1.39 17.18 -8.65
C ILE A 6 -0.11 16.45 -9.06
N GLY A 7 -0.13 15.77 -10.20
CA GLY A 7 0.96 14.90 -10.66
C GLY A 7 0.82 13.52 -10.01
N ARG A 8 0.70 12.48 -10.85
CA ARG A 8 0.49 11.09 -10.42
C ARG A 8 1.48 10.62 -9.37
N LEU A 9 2.74 11.01 -9.49
CA LEU A 9 3.81 10.67 -8.55
C LEU A 9 3.58 11.29 -7.16
N ASN A 10 3.10 12.54 -7.11
CA ASN A 10 2.83 13.24 -5.86
C ASN A 10 1.60 12.68 -5.15
N THR A 11 0.57 12.23 -5.87
CA THR A 11 -0.56 11.52 -5.26
C THR A 11 -0.15 10.18 -4.65
N ILE A 12 0.77 9.44 -5.29
CA ILE A 12 1.30 8.18 -4.73
C ILE A 12 2.12 8.48 -3.46
N ARG A 13 2.96 9.52 -3.48
CA ARG A 13 3.70 9.99 -2.29
C ARG A 13 2.78 10.43 -1.15
N ALA A 14 1.72 11.18 -1.47
CA ALA A 14 0.75 11.63 -0.48
C ALA A 14 -0.07 10.48 0.13
N ALA A 15 -0.33 9.41 -0.64
CA ALA A 15 -1.03 8.23 -0.14
C ALA A 15 -0.14 7.31 0.74
N ALA A 16 1.19 7.41 0.61
CA ALA A 16 2.12 6.68 1.48
C ALA A 16 2.17 7.24 2.91
N LEU A 17 1.99 8.56 3.09
CA LEU A 17 1.96 9.19 4.41
C LEU A 17 0.88 8.61 5.36
N PRO A 18 -0.42 8.57 4.99
CA PRO A 18 -1.45 8.01 5.87
C PRO A 18 -1.29 6.49 6.04
N TYR A 19 -0.62 5.80 5.09
CA TYR A 19 -0.30 4.38 5.22
C TYR A 19 0.73 4.14 6.33
N ILE A 20 1.81 4.93 6.37
CA ILE A 20 2.83 4.88 7.43
C ILE A 20 2.20 5.21 8.79
N VAL A 21 1.36 6.23 8.86
CA VAL A 21 0.63 6.62 10.08
C VAL A 21 -0.31 5.49 10.54
N GLY A 22 -1.01 4.83 9.60
CA GLY A 22 -1.86 3.68 9.89
C GLY A 22 -1.11 2.52 10.54
N TRP A 23 0.06 2.15 9.99
CA TRP A 23 0.89 1.08 10.55
C TRP A 23 1.54 1.44 11.89
N LEU A 24 1.99 2.69 12.07
CA LEU A 24 2.46 3.19 13.37
C LEU A 24 1.38 3.10 14.44
N CYS A 25 0.15 3.47 14.09
CA CYS A 25 -0.99 3.41 15.00
C CYS A 25 -1.32 1.97 15.40
N ILE A 26 -1.16 0.99 14.48
CA ILE A 26 -1.32 -0.43 14.78
C ILE A 26 -0.16 -0.97 15.64
N ALA A 27 1.08 -0.50 15.42
CA ALA A 27 2.24 -0.93 16.20
C ALA A 27 2.18 -0.48 17.67
N VAL A 28 1.66 0.73 17.91
CA VAL A 28 1.49 1.31 19.27
C VAL A 28 0.18 0.85 19.93
N ALA A 29 -0.74 0.24 19.18
CA ALA A 29 -2.02 -0.22 19.70
C ALA A 29 -1.85 -1.15 20.92
N THR A 30 -2.52 -0.79 22.01
CA THR A 30 -2.60 -1.56 23.26
C THR A 30 -3.99 -2.16 23.49
N GLY A 31 -5.00 -1.76 22.70
CA GLY A 31 -6.38 -2.26 22.81
C GLY A 31 -7.04 -2.56 21.46
N ALA A 32 -8.15 -3.31 21.49
CA ALA A 32 -8.89 -3.72 20.29
C ALA A 32 -9.44 -2.52 19.50
N SER A 33 -9.86 -1.46 20.19
CA SER A 33 -10.34 -0.21 19.58
C SER A 33 -9.25 0.50 18.77
N SER A 34 -8.04 0.63 19.33
CA SER A 34 -6.89 1.23 18.61
C SER A 34 -6.49 0.42 17.37
N LEU A 35 -6.67 -0.90 17.40
CA LEU A 35 -6.36 -1.78 16.28
C LEU A 35 -7.39 -1.61 15.14
N MET A 36 -8.67 -1.43 15.47
CA MET A 36 -9.72 -1.11 14.49
C MET A 36 -9.50 0.26 13.84
N VAL A 37 -9.18 1.28 14.63
CA VAL A 37 -8.89 2.63 14.11
C VAL A 37 -7.69 2.61 13.16
N GLY A 38 -6.61 1.91 13.54
CA GLY A 38 -5.45 1.72 12.69
C GLY A 38 -5.80 1.08 11.36
N ARG A 39 -6.61 0.01 11.37
CA ARG A 39 -7.09 -0.69 10.16
C ARG A 39 -7.95 0.18 9.25
N LEU A 40 -8.83 1.00 9.82
CA LEU A 40 -9.63 1.96 9.05
C LEU A 40 -8.73 2.98 8.34
N LEU A 41 -7.71 3.49 9.03
CA LEU A 41 -6.73 4.39 8.43
C LEU A 41 -5.94 3.73 7.29
N THR A 42 -5.51 2.48 7.49
CA THR A 42 -4.77 1.75 6.45
C THR A 42 -5.64 1.44 5.24
N ALA A 43 -6.91 1.07 5.46
CA ALA A 43 -7.88 0.82 4.39
C ALA A 43 -8.18 2.09 3.58
N PHE A 44 -8.35 3.23 4.26
CA PHE A 44 -8.54 4.53 3.60
C PHE A 44 -7.34 4.90 2.73
N SER A 45 -6.13 4.70 3.26
CA SER A 45 -4.87 4.95 2.53
C SER A 45 -4.74 4.06 1.29
N MET A 46 -5.08 2.77 1.41
CA MET A 46 -5.02 1.83 0.31
C MET A 46 -6.02 2.16 -0.81
N GLY A 47 -7.23 2.62 -0.45
CA GLY A 47 -8.21 3.10 -1.42
C GLY A 47 -7.71 4.31 -2.21
N LEU A 48 -7.04 5.25 -1.52
CA LEU A 48 -6.44 6.43 -2.17
C LEU A 48 -5.24 6.09 -3.04
N ALA A 49 -4.45 5.07 -2.71
CA ALA A 49 -3.26 4.65 -3.46
C ALA A 49 -3.58 3.77 -4.68
N CYS A 50 -4.61 2.93 -4.60
CA CYS A 50 -4.94 1.95 -5.63
C CYS A 50 -5.32 2.59 -6.97
N ILE A 51 -6.17 3.63 -6.92
CA ILE A 51 -6.67 4.34 -8.11
C ILE A 51 -5.52 4.99 -8.91
N PRO A 52 -4.65 5.84 -8.33
CA PRO A 52 -3.56 6.46 -9.07
C PRO A 52 -2.50 5.45 -9.51
N ALA A 53 -2.31 4.33 -8.81
CA ALA A 53 -1.32 3.31 -9.20
C ALA A 53 -1.72 2.55 -10.47
N VAL A 54 -2.97 2.07 -10.57
CA VAL A 54 -3.46 1.39 -11.78
C VAL A 54 -3.47 2.35 -12.97
N VAL A 55 -3.89 3.57 -12.71
CA VAL A 55 -3.90 4.66 -13.68
C VAL A 55 -2.45 4.92 -14.12
N TYR A 56 -1.46 5.05 -13.20
CA TYR A 56 0.00 5.16 -13.47
C TYR A 56 0.48 4.16 -14.52
N ILE A 57 0.24 2.88 -14.23
CA ILE A 57 0.65 1.75 -15.06
C ILE A 57 0.07 1.86 -16.48
N THR A 58 -1.19 2.32 -16.63
CA THR A 58 -1.83 2.43 -17.95
C THR A 58 -1.29 3.58 -18.83
N GLU A 59 -0.68 4.64 -18.26
CA GLU A 59 -0.03 5.68 -19.09
C GLU A 59 1.37 5.27 -19.53
N VAL A 60 2.13 4.60 -18.66
CA VAL A 60 3.50 4.18 -18.97
C VAL A 60 3.51 2.96 -19.92
N ALA A 61 2.47 2.13 -19.86
CA ALA A 61 2.36 0.94 -20.70
C ALA A 61 2.01 1.25 -22.16
N ARG A 62 2.79 0.69 -23.08
CA ARG A 62 2.48 0.63 -24.52
C ARG A 62 1.13 -0.06 -24.75
N PRO A 63 0.32 0.38 -25.73
CA PRO A 63 -1.06 -0.07 -25.93
C PRO A 63 -1.22 -1.59 -26.00
N ASP A 64 -0.25 -2.30 -26.59
CA ASP A 64 -0.28 -3.75 -26.77
C ASP A 64 -0.06 -4.57 -25.48
N TYR A 65 0.58 -3.98 -24.46
CA TYR A 65 0.95 -4.68 -23.22
C TYR A 65 0.20 -4.18 -21.97
N ARG A 66 -0.76 -3.26 -22.14
CA ARG A 66 -1.53 -2.68 -21.02
C ARG A 66 -2.19 -3.74 -20.16
N GLY A 67 -2.86 -4.71 -20.77
CA GLY A 67 -3.52 -5.79 -20.05
C GLY A 67 -2.53 -6.65 -19.26
N ALA A 68 -1.39 -7.01 -19.86
CA ALA A 68 -0.37 -7.82 -19.22
C ALA A 68 0.27 -7.11 -18.01
N LEU A 69 0.57 -5.82 -18.12
CA LEU A 69 1.15 -5.03 -17.02
C LEU A 69 0.17 -4.86 -15.85
N ILE A 70 -1.12 -4.65 -16.12
CA ILE A 70 -2.12 -4.53 -15.06
C ILE A 70 -2.30 -5.86 -14.34
N CYS A 71 -2.43 -6.96 -15.09
CA CYS A 71 -2.58 -8.29 -14.53
C CYS A 71 -1.38 -8.68 -13.67
N THR A 72 -0.16 -8.46 -14.14
CA THR A 72 1.08 -8.74 -13.38
C THR A 72 1.18 -7.92 -12.10
N SER A 73 0.72 -6.67 -12.11
CA SER A 73 0.71 -5.81 -10.92
C SER A 73 -0.25 -6.33 -9.84
N ILE A 74 -1.46 -6.74 -10.24
CA ILE A 74 -2.49 -7.26 -9.33
C ILE A 74 -2.11 -8.64 -8.80
N THR A 75 -1.51 -9.50 -9.63
CA THR A 75 -1.01 -10.80 -9.16
C THR A 75 0.13 -10.66 -8.17
N LEU A 76 1.09 -9.74 -8.40
CA LEU A 76 2.14 -9.44 -7.42
C LEU A 76 1.56 -8.93 -6.10
N ALA A 77 0.58 -8.01 -6.15
CA ALA A 77 -0.08 -7.50 -4.95
C ALA A 77 -0.80 -8.62 -4.16
N SER A 78 -1.43 -9.55 -4.88
CA SER A 78 -2.12 -10.70 -4.29
C SER A 78 -1.13 -11.67 -3.65
N LEU A 79 -0.01 -11.96 -4.33
CA LEU A 79 1.09 -12.76 -3.80
C LEU A 79 1.70 -12.14 -2.53
N GLY A 80 1.95 -10.82 -2.54
CA GLY A 80 2.47 -10.11 -1.36
C GLY A 80 1.53 -10.18 -0.16
N SER A 81 0.22 -10.08 -0.40
CA SER A 81 -0.81 -10.25 0.64
C SER A 81 -0.77 -11.66 1.22
N LEU A 82 -0.60 -12.68 0.36
CA LEU A 82 -0.53 -14.08 0.74
C LEU A 82 0.71 -14.38 1.61
N VAL A 83 1.87 -13.83 1.24
CA VAL A 83 3.10 -13.91 2.05
C VAL A 83 2.92 -13.24 3.41
N THR A 84 2.28 -12.07 3.45
CA THR A 84 2.01 -11.35 4.70
C THR A 84 1.12 -12.16 5.63
N TYR A 85 0.05 -12.78 5.11
CA TYR A 85 -0.81 -13.65 5.90
C TYR A 85 -0.11 -14.93 6.36
N ALA A 86 0.74 -15.53 5.53
CA ALA A 86 1.55 -16.67 5.93
C ALA A 86 2.49 -16.30 7.09
N MET A 87 3.19 -15.16 6.99
CA MET A 87 4.05 -14.65 8.06
C MET A 87 3.28 -14.33 9.34
N ASN A 88 2.02 -13.88 9.22
CA ASN A 88 1.14 -13.61 10.36
C ASN A 88 0.85 -14.84 11.23
N THR A 89 0.96 -16.05 10.68
CA THR A 89 0.78 -17.29 11.44
C THR A 89 2.03 -17.68 12.25
N PHE A 90 3.22 -17.28 11.81
CA PHE A 90 4.49 -17.72 12.41
C PHE A 90 5.15 -16.67 13.33
N ILE A 91 4.79 -15.38 13.19
CA ILE A 91 5.48 -14.26 13.85
C ILE A 91 4.49 -13.45 14.71
N TYR A 92 4.96 -12.89 15.83
CA TYR A 92 4.19 -11.94 16.63
C TYR A 92 3.70 -10.74 15.78
N TRP A 93 2.41 -10.43 15.90
CA TRP A 93 1.71 -9.35 15.17
C TRP A 93 2.41 -7.99 15.21
N ARG A 94 3.14 -7.69 16.29
CA ARG A 94 3.93 -6.45 16.41
C ARG A 94 5.10 -6.42 15.43
N THR A 95 5.88 -7.48 15.29
CA THR A 95 7.06 -7.53 14.40
C THR A 95 6.66 -7.35 12.94
N ILE A 96 5.47 -7.82 12.58
CA ILE A 96 4.92 -7.69 11.23
C ILE A 96 4.61 -6.24 10.91
N CYS A 97 4.10 -5.45 11.87
CA CYS A 97 3.86 -4.02 11.66
C CYS A 97 5.16 -3.27 11.29
N TRP A 98 6.28 -3.64 11.92
CA TRP A 98 7.59 -3.09 11.58
C TRP A 98 8.06 -3.52 10.19
N ILE A 99 7.85 -4.79 9.82
CA ILE A 99 8.18 -5.31 8.48
C ILE A 99 7.34 -4.60 7.41
N SER A 100 6.04 -4.43 7.63
CA SER A 100 5.12 -3.74 6.72
C SER A 100 5.47 -2.25 6.54
N MET A 101 5.93 -1.58 7.61
CA MET A 101 6.48 -0.22 7.49
C MET A 101 7.73 -0.20 6.59
N SER A 102 8.68 -1.13 6.78
CA SER A 102 9.88 -1.21 5.95
C SER A 102 9.56 -1.43 4.46
N TYR A 103 8.59 -2.29 4.14
CA TYR A 103 8.13 -2.48 2.77
C TYR A 103 7.50 -1.23 2.15
N CYS A 104 6.93 -0.33 2.95
CA CYS A 104 6.36 0.92 2.45
C CYS A 104 7.42 2.02 2.28
N ILE A 105 8.45 2.04 3.12
CA ILE A 105 9.54 3.02 3.07
C ILE A 105 10.46 2.80 1.86
N LEU A 106 10.71 1.54 1.50
CA LEU A 106 11.63 1.17 0.41
C LEU A 106 11.21 1.73 -0.97
N PRO A 107 9.95 1.60 -1.42
CA PRO A 107 9.50 2.25 -2.66
C PRO A 107 9.42 3.78 -2.55
N LEU A 108 9.24 4.35 -1.35
CA LEU A 108 9.25 5.80 -1.13
C LEU A 108 10.65 6.40 -1.31
N LEU A 109 11.70 5.63 -1.00
CA LEU A 109 13.10 6.02 -1.20
C LEU A 109 13.57 5.89 -2.66
N MET A 110 13.03 4.91 -3.41
CA MET A 110 13.41 4.67 -4.81
C MET A 110 12.71 5.59 -5.83
N MET A 111 11.75 6.44 -5.40
CA MET A 111 11.00 7.39 -6.24
C MET A 111 11.47 8.82 -6.06
#